data_AF-A0A6V7JVI4-F1
#
_entry.id   AF-A0A6V7JVI4-F1
#
_cell.length_a   1.000
_cell.length_b   1.000
_cell.length_c   1.000
_cell.angle_alpha   90.00
_cell.angle_beta   90.00
_cell.angle_gamma   90.00
#
_symmetry.space_group_name_H-M   'P 1'
#
loop_
_entity.id
_entity.type
_entity.pdbx_description
1 polymer ?
#
loop_
_entity_poly.entity_id
_entity_poly.type
_entity_poly.pdbx_seq_one_letter_code
_entity_poly.pdbx_strand_id
1 'polypeptide(L)' 'GFFADLASYMLMSESSLEELNRRLKNPTSSLQYRPNILVSGSEPFAEDNWEWIKIGDSVVIRNVKP' A
#
# COMPACT_ATOMS: atom_id res chain seq x y z
N GLY A 1 6.48 16.28 13.99
CA GLY A 1 5.14 15.97 14.50
C GLY A 1 5.00 14.47 14.47
N PHE A 2 4.89 13.86 15.65
CA PHE A 2 4.67 12.42 15.78
C PHE A 2 3.20 12.08 15.43
N PHE A 3 3.03 10.93 14.76
CA PHE A 3 1.78 10.23 14.39
C PHE A 3 1.15 10.52 13.00
N ALA A 4 1.74 9.89 11.98
CA ALA A 4 1.08 9.26 10.83
C ALA A 4 1.54 7.78 10.88
N ASP A 5 0.65 6.83 11.17
CA ASP A 5 0.83 5.89 12.31
C ASP A 5 1.93 4.79 12.30
N LEU A 6 3.02 4.91 11.52
CA LEU A 6 4.37 4.29 11.76
C LEU A 6 5.37 4.61 10.63
N ALA A 7 4.92 5.14 9.50
CA ALA A 7 5.75 5.52 8.35
C ALA A 7 5.23 6.83 7.70
N SER A 8 6.12 7.57 7.01
CA SER A 8 5.78 8.85 6.36
C SER A 8 4.80 8.73 5.18
N TYR A 9 4.68 7.54 4.60
CA TYR A 9 3.78 7.22 3.48
C TYR A 9 3.21 5.80 3.68
N MET A 10 1.92 5.63 3.38
CA MET A 10 1.28 4.32 3.29
C MET A 10 1.13 3.94 1.81
N LEU A 11 1.65 2.77 1.45
CA LEU A 11 1.52 2.18 0.11
C LEU A 11 0.59 0.97 0.19
N MET A 12 -0.28 0.80 -0.81
CA MET A 12 -1.16 -0.37 -0.95
C MET A 12 -1.29 -0.73 -2.42
N SER A 13 -1.46 -2.01 -2.75
CA SER A 13 -1.78 -2.43 -4.11
C SER A 13 -3.29 -2.60 -4.34
N GLU A 14 -3.75 -2.36 -5.57
CA GLU A 14 -5.16 -2.57 -5.95
C GLU A 14 -5.55 -4.05 -5.84
N SER A 15 -4.64 -4.97 -6.18
CA SER A 15 -4.86 -6.40 -6.08
C SER A 15 -4.99 -6.90 -4.64
N SER A 16 -4.22 -6.32 -3.70
CA SER A 16 -4.43 -6.56 -2.27
C SER A 16 -5.79 -6.10 -1.79
N LEU A 17 -6.25 -4.93 -2.25
CA LEU A 17 -7.57 -4.42 -1.89
C LEU A 17 -8.69 -5.32 -2.45
N GLU A 18 -8.55 -5.80 -3.68
CA GLU A 18 -9.50 -6.74 -4.28
C GLU A 18 -9.56 -8.06 -3.50
N GLU A 19 -8.41 -8.64 -3.16
CA GLU A 19 -8.34 -9.88 -2.40
C GLU A 19 -8.85 -9.71 -0.96
N LEU A 20 -8.59 -8.56 -0.33
CA LEU A 20 -9.18 -8.20 0.96
C LEU A 20 -10.72 -8.11 0.85
N ASN A 21 -11.22 -7.45 -0.19
CA ASN A 21 -12.65 -7.31 -0.43
C ASN A 21 -13.35 -8.64 -0.68
N ARG A 22 -12.68 -9.64 -1.26
CA ARG A 22 -13.23 -11.00 -1.40
C ARG A 22 -13.49 -11.69 -0.06
N ARG A 23 -12.77 -11.32 0.99
CA ARG A 23 -12.90 -11.90 2.34
C ARG A 23 -13.87 -11.13 3.22
N LEU A 24 -14.26 -9.92 2.83
CA LEU A 24 -15.15 -9.06 3.58
C LEU A 24 -16.61 -9.30 3.16
N LYS A 25 -17.52 -9.31 4.16
CA LYS A 25 -18.97 -9.34 3.89
C LYS A 25 -19.47 -8.07 3.21
N ASN A 26 -18.85 -6.94 3.54
CA ASN A 26 -19.12 -5.63 2.96
C ASN A 26 -17.82 -5.12 2.35
N PRO A 27 -17.73 -4.96 1.01
CA PRO A 27 -16.53 -4.45 0.38
C PRO A 27 -16.27 -3.00 0.78
N THR A 28 -15.00 -2.67 0.94
CA THR A 28 -14.49 -1.37 1.35
C THR A 28 -13.68 -0.72 0.23
N SER A 29 -13.64 0.61 0.26
CA SER A 29 -12.83 1.40 -0.68
C SER A 29 -11.42 1.62 -0.13
N SER A 30 -10.44 1.78 -1.02
CA SER A 30 -9.07 2.24 -0.67
C SER A 30 -9.09 3.48 0.23
N LEU A 31 -10.05 4.40 0.04
CA LEU A 31 -10.19 5.62 0.85
C LEU A 31 -10.39 5.35 2.35
N GLN A 32 -10.94 4.19 2.72
CA GLN A 32 -11.12 3.80 4.11
C GLN A 32 -9.81 3.39 4.77
N TYR A 33 -8.84 2.91 3.99
CA TYR A 33 -7.49 2.54 4.44
C TYR A 33 -6.50 3.70 4.39
N ARG A 34 -6.85 4.79 3.69
CA ARG A 34 -6.06 6.02 3.55
C ARG A 34 -4.62 5.80 3.01
N PRO A 35 -4.42 5.00 1.95
CA PRO A 35 -3.12 4.90 1.31
C PRO A 35 -2.75 6.24 0.68
N ASN A 36 -1.48 6.63 0.79
CA ASN A 36 -0.94 7.78 0.07
C ASN A 36 -0.58 7.40 -1.37
N ILE A 37 -0.20 6.14 -1.59
CA ILE A 37 0.24 5.60 -2.87
C ILE A 37 -0.55 4.32 -3.13
N LEU A 38 -1.26 4.28 -4.26
CA LEU A 38 -1.96 3.10 -4.73
C LEU A 38 -1.26 2.58 -5.99
N VAL A 39 -0.92 1.29 -6.02
CA VAL A 39 -0.17 0.67 -7.12
C VAL A 39 -1.05 -0.37 -7.84
N SER A 40 -1.10 -0.27 -9.16
CA SER A 40 -1.81 -1.19 -10.06
C SER A 40 -0.85 -2.23 -10.66
N GLY A 41 -1.35 -3.43 -10.97
CA GLY A 41 -0.62 -4.42 -11.79
C GLY A 41 0.39 -5.29 -11.04
N SER A 42 0.30 -5.38 -9.72
CA SER A 42 1.07 -6.33 -8.90
C SER A 42 0.21 -7.53 -8.46
N GLU A 43 0.85 -8.63 -8.08
CA GLU A 43 0.17 -9.72 -7.38
C GLU A 43 -0.38 -9.25 -6.02
N PRO A 44 -1.46 -9.86 -5.49
CA PRO A 44 -1.97 -9.53 -4.15
C PRO A 44 -0.88 -9.70 -3.08
N PHE A 45 -0.76 -8.72 -2.20
CA PHE A 45 0.22 -8.65 -1.10
C PHE A 45 1.70 -8.63 -1.56
N ALA A 46 1.95 -8.35 -2.85
CA ALA A 46 3.31 -8.23 -3.35
C ALA A 46 4.07 -7.06 -2.68
N GLU A 47 3.35 -6.02 -2.28
CA GLU A 47 3.92 -4.83 -1.63
C GLU A 47 4.65 -5.12 -0.32
N ASP A 48 4.26 -6.17 0.41
CA ASP A 48 4.86 -6.56 1.68
C ASP A 48 6.33 -6.99 1.51
N ASN A 49 6.66 -7.49 0.32
CA ASN A 49 8.00 -7.98 -0.02
C ASN A 49 8.91 -6.91 -0.65
N TRP A 50 8.40 -5.70 -0.90
CA TRP A 50 9.20 -4.64 -1.50
C TRP A 50 10.10 -3.99 -0.45
N GLU A 51 11.41 -4.21 -0.51
CA GLU A 51 12.36 -3.52 0.37
C GLU A 51 12.60 -2.07 -0.06
N TRP A 52 12.67 -1.84 -1.38
CA TRP A 52 12.96 -0.56 -2.00
C TRP A 52 12.01 -0.32 -3.17
N ILE A 53 11.41 0.86 -3.19
CA ILE A 53 10.45 1.28 -4.21
C ILE A 53 11.01 2.52 -4.89
N LYS A 54 11.14 2.47 -6.22
CA LYS A 54 11.54 3.63 -7.02
C LYS A 54 10.33 4.15 -7.79
N ILE A 55 10.02 5.43 -7.63
CA ILE A 55 8.91 6.11 -8.31
C ILE A 55 9.49 7.18 -9.23
N GLY A 56 9.28 7.02 -10.54
CA GLY A 56 9.92 7.86 -11.56
C GLY A 56 11.45 7.76 -11.50
N ASP A 57 12.13 8.87 -11.78
CA ASP A 57 13.60 8.87 -11.87
C ASP A 57 14.31 9.18 -10.56
N SER A 58 13.65 9.93 -9.66
CA SER A 58 14.32 10.59 -8.52
C SER A 58 13.82 10.16 -7.15
N VAL A 59 12.63 9.55 -7.04
CA VAL A 59 12.06 9.21 -5.73
C VAL A 59 12.36 7.76 -5.41
N VAL A 60 13.03 7.54 -4.27
CA VAL A 60 13.32 6.21 -3.73
C VAL A 60 12.79 6.15 -2.31
N ILE A 61 11.92 5.17 -2.04
CA ILE A 61 11.27 4.93 -0.76
C ILE A 61 11.76 3.56 -0.25
N ARG A 62 12.08 3.48 1.04
CA ARG A 62 12.42 2.22 1.70
C ARG A 62 11.24 1.76 2.53
N ASN A 63 10.90 0.47 2.43
CA ASN A 63 9.90 -0.13 3.30
C ASN A 63 10.46 -0.25 4.73
N VAL A 64 9.67 0.21 5.70
CA VAL A 64 10.04 0.26 7.12
C VAL A 64 9.42 -0.90 7.89
N LYS A 65 8.18 -1.27 7.54
CA LYS A 65 7.43 -2.40 8.08
C LYS A 65 6.36 -2.82 7.07
N PRO A 66 6.15 -4.13 6.85
CA PRO A 66 4.94 -4.65 6.24
C PRO A 66 3.72 -4.43 7.16
#